data_AF-A0A2M7PJZ0-F1
#
_entry.id   AF-A0A2M7PJZ0-F1
#
_cell.length_a   1.000
_cell.length_b   1.000
_cell.length_c   1.000
_cell.angle_alpha   90.00
_cell.angle_beta   90.00
_cell.angle_gamma   90.00
#
_symmetry.space_group_name_H-M   'P 1'
#
loop_
_entity.id
_entity.type
_entity.pdbx_description
1 polymer ?
#
loop_
_entity_poly.entity_id
_entity_poly.type
_entity_poly.pdbx_seq_one_letter_code
_entity_poly.pdbx_strand_id
1 'polypeptide(L)' 'QGDAIEILENEIRDSSIDLIFVDPPYNIGKDFNGLKDKWVTDELYLDWCYKWIALCLKKLKPTGSFYVMTST' A
#
# COMPACT_ATOMS: atom_id res chain seq x y z
N GLN A 1 10.04 12.52 -4.51
CA GLN A 1 8.58 12.47 -4.28
C GLN A 1 7.98 11.76 -5.48
N GLY A 2 7.04 10.84 -5.27
CA GLY A 2 6.41 10.08 -6.36
C GLY A 2 5.31 9.16 -5.83
N ASP A 3 4.57 8.56 -6.76
CA ASP A 3 3.53 7.59 -6.44
C ASP A 3 4.17 6.26 -5.99
N ALA A 4 3.71 5.73 -4.85
CA ALA A 4 4.32 4.54 -4.25
C ALA A 4 4.14 3.29 -5.13
N ILE A 5 3.02 3.18 -5.84
CA ILE A 5 2.74 2.04 -6.72
C ILE A 5 3.67 2.10 -7.94
N GLU A 6 3.83 3.28 -8.55
CA GLU A 6 4.74 3.45 -9.70
C GLU A 6 6.20 3.17 -9.33
N ILE A 7 6.67 3.65 -8.18
CA ILE A 7 8.04 3.41 -7.71
C ILE A 7 8.25 1.93 -7.39
N LEU A 8 7.32 1.30 -6.66
CA LEU A 8 7.38 -0.13 -6.37
C LEU A 8 7.46 -0.93 -7.67
N GLU A 9 6.62 -0.61 -8.65
CA GLU A 9 6.56 -1.34 -9.92
C GLU A 9 7.85 -1.22 -10.74
N ASN A 10 8.38 -0.01 -10.89
CA ASN A 10 9.40 0.29 -11.90
C ASN A 10 10.83 0.41 -11.38
N GLU A 11 11.01 0.76 -10.10
CA GLU A 11 12.33 1.13 -9.57
C GLU A 11 12.87 0.10 -8.56
N ILE A 12 11.98 -0.65 -7.92
CA ILE A 12 12.35 -1.63 -6.90
C ILE A 12 12.43 -3.04 -7.49
N ARG A 13 13.57 -3.71 -7.30
CA ARG A 13 13.77 -5.10 -7.73
C ARG A 13 12.89 -6.05 -6.94
N ASP A 14 12.43 -7.10 -7.61
CA ASP A 14 11.67 -8.17 -6.98
C ASP A 14 12.54 -8.95 -5.98
N SER A 15 11.89 -9.52 -4.96
CA SER A 15 12.53 -10.31 -3.90
C SER A 15 13.80 -9.66 -3.31
N SER A 16 13.75 -8.35 -3.09
CA SER A 16 14.92 -7.58 -2.63
C SER A 16 14.73 -6.96 -1.24
N ILE A 17 13.50 -6.91 -0.73
CA ILE A 17 13.17 -6.27 0.54
C ILE A 17 13.02 -7.33 1.66
N ASP A 18 13.67 -7.10 2.80
CA ASP A 18 13.56 -7.95 4.00
C ASP A 18 12.35 -7.59 4.89
N LEU A 19 11.95 -6.31 4.92
CA LEU A 19 10.86 -5.82 5.75
C LEU A 19 10.06 -4.74 5.01
N ILE A 20 8.74 -4.93 4.97
CA ILE A 20 7.79 -3.91 4.50
C ILE A 20 6.90 -3.53 5.69
N PHE A 21 6.77 -2.23 5.95
CA PHE A 21 5.83 -1.66 6.92
C PHE A 21 4.99 -0.60 6.21
N VAL A 22 3.67 -0.75 6.23
CA VAL A 22 2.75 0.17 5.54
C VAL A 22 1.65 0.63 6.47
N ASP A 23 1.43 1.94 6.46
CA ASP A 23 0.31 2.62 7.09
C ASP A 23 -0.52 3.31 5.99
N PRO A 24 -1.43 2.58 5.30
CA PRO A 24 -2.19 3.12 4.18
C PRO A 24 -3.36 4.00 4.66
N PRO A 25 -4.00 4.79 3.78
CA PRO A 25 -5.32 5.35 4.06
C PRO A 25 -6.31 4.23 4.41
N TYR A 26 -7.18 4.43 5.40
CA TYR A 26 -8.06 3.38 5.94
C TYR A 26 -9.49 3.40 5.38
N ASN A 27 -9.76 4.31 4.44
CA ASN A 27 -11.06 4.57 3.84
C ASN A 27 -12.16 4.96 4.86
N ILE A 28 -11.77 5.64 5.95
CA ILE A 28 -12.68 6.02 7.06
C ILE A 28 -13.18 7.47 7.00
N GLY A 29 -12.81 8.23 5.98
CA GLY A 29 -13.23 9.62 5.78
C GLY A 29 -12.43 10.65 6.58
N LYS A 30 -11.26 10.27 7.09
CA LYS A 30 -10.38 11.20 7.81
C LYS A 30 -9.83 12.27 6.85
N ASP A 31 -9.81 13.51 7.32
CA ASP A 31 -9.28 14.64 6.57
C ASP A 31 -7.82 14.89 6.94
N PHE A 32 -6.94 14.75 5.95
CA PHE A 32 -5.52 15.05 6.06
C PHE A 32 -5.21 16.29 5.24
N ASN A 33 -5.45 17.47 5.81
CA ASN A 33 -5.14 18.76 5.20
C ASN A 33 -5.82 18.96 3.82
N GLY A 34 -7.11 18.61 3.72
CA GLY A 34 -7.92 18.69 2.51
C GLY A 34 -7.94 17.40 1.68
N LEU A 35 -7.06 16.43 1.98
CA LEU A 35 -7.09 15.10 1.38
C LEU A 35 -7.95 14.18 2.25
N LYS A 36 -9.17 13.90 1.78
CA LYS A 36 -10.06 12.95 2.44
C LYS A 36 -9.69 11.52 2.07
N ASP A 37 -9.41 10.74 3.10
CA ASP A 37 -9.26 9.30 3.08
C ASP A 37 -10.62 8.61 2.86
N LYS A 38 -11.20 8.77 1.67
CA LYS A 38 -12.47 8.12 1.32
C LYS A 38 -12.58 7.88 -0.18
N TRP A 39 -12.73 6.62 -0.54
CA TRP A 39 -13.09 6.20 -1.89
C TRP A 39 -14.60 6.31 -2.08
N VAL A 40 -15.00 6.41 -3.35
CA VAL A 40 -16.41 6.49 -3.74
C VAL A 40 -17.17 5.24 -3.31
N THR A 41 -16.53 4.08 -3.41
CA THR A 41 -17.05 2.80 -2.94
C THR A 41 -15.96 1.99 -2.25
N ASP A 42 -16.37 1.03 -1.42
CA ASP A 42 -15.42 0.17 -0.71
C ASP A 42 -14.71 -0.79 -1.67
N GLU A 43 -15.36 -1.20 -2.77
CA GLU A 43 -14.75 -2.02 -3.81
C GLU A 43 -13.57 -1.31 -4.48
N LEU A 44 -13.69 -0.01 -4.78
CA LEU A 44 -12.59 0.75 -5.37
C LEU A 44 -11.40 0.90 -4.40
N TYR A 45 -11.67 0.97 -3.11
CA TYR A 45 -10.62 0.94 -2.09
C TYR A 45 -9.95 -0.43 -2.00
N LEU A 46 -10.74 -1.51 -2.05
CA LEU A 46 -10.22 -2.88 -2.04
C LEU A 46 -9.38 -3.17 -3.30
N ASP A 47 -9.83 -2.75 -4.48
CA ASP A 47 -9.08 -2.89 -5.74
C ASP A 47 -7.73 -2.17 -5.66
N TRP A 48 -7.73 -0.95 -5.11
CA TRP A 48 -6.50 -0.22 -4.84
C TRP A 48 -5.60 -0.96 -3.85
N CYS A 49 -6.19 -1.52 -2.77
CA CYS A 49 -5.46 -2.32 -1.78
C CYS A 49 -4.80 -3.55 -2.39
N TYR A 50 -5.55 -4.33 -3.18
CA TYR A 50 -5.02 -5.54 -3.82
C TYR A 50 -3.86 -5.22 -4.75
N LYS A 51 -3.92 -4.09 -5.48
CA LYS A 51 -2.83 -3.66 -6.37
C LYS A 51 -1.52 -3.44 -5.62
N TRP A 52 -1.53 -2.62 -4.56
CA TRP A 52 -0.28 -2.29 -3.87
C TRP A 52 0.22 -3.46 -2.99
N ILE A 53 -0.69 -4.25 -2.40
CA ILE A 53 -0.32 -5.45 -1.63
C ILE A 53 0.37 -6.48 -2.54
N ALA A 54 -0.19 -6.75 -3.73
CA ALA A 54 0.42 -7.70 -4.67
C ALA A 54 1.82 -7.26 -5.10
N LEU A 55 2.03 -5.96 -5.33
CA LEU A 55 3.35 -5.41 -5.61
C LEU A 55 4.30 -5.59 -4.42
N CYS A 56 3.88 -5.24 -3.20
CA CYS A 56 4.68 -5.46 -1.99
C CYS A 56 5.12 -6.91 -1.83
N LEU A 57 4.21 -7.88 -2.03
CA LEU A 57 4.54 -9.30 -1.98
C LEU A 57 5.58 -9.71 -3.04
N LYS A 58 5.52 -9.14 -4.23
CA LYS A 58 6.52 -9.36 -5.29
C LYS A 58 7.90 -8.78 -4.93
N LYS A 59 7.95 -7.67 -4.20
CA LYS A 59 9.20 -7.03 -3.76
C LYS A 59 9.81 -7.69 -2.53
N LEU A 60 9.00 -8.37 -1.73
CA LEU A 60 9.43 -9.07 -0.52
C LEU A 60 10.27 -10.30 -0.86
N LYS A 61 11.37 -10.50 -0.13
CA LYS A 61 12.11 -11.76 -0.14
C LYS A 61 11.24 -12.90 0.38
N PRO A 62 11.53 -14.16 0.02
CA PRO A 62 10.83 -15.32 0.61
C PRO A 62 10.89 -15.39 2.14
N THR A 63 11.92 -14.80 2.75
CA THR A 63 12.12 -14.73 4.21
C THR A 63 11.72 -13.38 4.81
N GLY A 64 11.17 -12.47 4.00
CA GLY A 64 10.84 -11.13 4.46
C GLY A 64 9.55 -11.10 5.29
N SER A 65 9.37 -10.02 6.04
CA SER A 65 8.17 -9.78 6.84
C SER A 65 7.38 -8.59 6.31
N PHE A 66 6.06 -8.64 6.41
CA PHE A 66 5.17 -7.57 5.96
C PHE A 66 4.15 -7.22 7.05
N TYR A 67 4.20 -5.98 7.50
CA TYR A 67 3.31 -5.43 8.52
C TYR A 67 2.43 -4.35 7.89
N VAL A 68 1.12 -4.47 8.08
CA VAL A 68 0.12 -3.52 7.59
C VAL A 68 -0.68 -3.01 8.77
N MET A 69 -0.72 -1.69 8.93
CA MET A 69 -1.56 -1.04 9.92
C MET A 69 -3.00 -0.94 9.39
N THR A 70 -3.97 -1.08 10.30
CA THR A 70 -5.40 -0.95 9.98
C THR A 70 -6.08 -0.12 11.05
N SER A 71 -7.17 0.58 10.70
CA SER A 71 -8.07 1.15 11.71
C SER A 71 -8.76 0.04 12.51
N THR A 72 -9.06 0.33 13.78
CA THR A 72 -10.00 -0.43 14.61
C THR A 72 -11.42 0.06 14.38
#